data_AF-A0A815THI8-F1
#
_entry.id   AF-A0A815THI8-F1
#
_cell.length_a   1.000
_cell.length_b   1.000
_cell.length_c   1.000
_cell.angle_alpha   90.00
_cell.angle_beta   90.00
_cell.angle_gamma   90.00
#
_symmetry.space_group_name_H-M   'P 1'
#
loop_
_entity.id
_entity.type
_entity.pdbx_description
1 polymer ?
#
loop_
_entity_poly.entity_id
_entity_poly.type
_entity_poly.pdbx_seq_one_letter_code
_entity_poly.pdbx_strand_id
1 'polypeptide(L)'
;MKATSTDNFRKKIQFIQQKLNVPLQVFVAIHSGRYRKPCIGSWQLLQSKYNDGIKIDKSKSFYVGDAAGRPDKWRTKAKKDHSSADRLFAVNLGLKFYTPEEYFLGLSKAIYDMPKFEPKSLRSIQSLLEPSTATMTLDKTEVIVMCGLPASGKSWFVKKYIVPHKYEYVNRDEVGTWQKCVKMAELALNKKQSVVIDNTNLDKESRQRYIEVANTFGVSCRCFVMNVSIEHTKHNNLFRQMIGTDDAHKDVNDIVIMGAQKRYVKPTLDEGFSEIVTVNMQPLFNDTDMEELYYQYILDK
;
A
#
# COMPACT_ATOMS: atom_id res chain seq x y z
N MET A 1 4.00 -26.79 -10.25
CA MET A 1 2.65 -27.38 -10.16
C MET A 1 1.93 -27.07 -11.46
N LYS A 2 1.49 -28.08 -12.24
CA LYS A 2 0.58 -27.82 -13.37
C LYS A 2 -0.69 -27.18 -12.81
N ALA A 3 -1.15 -26.07 -13.40
CA ALA A 3 -2.41 -25.46 -13.03
C ALA A 3 -3.51 -26.52 -13.13
N THR A 4 -4.28 -26.72 -12.05
CA THR A 4 -5.43 -27.62 -12.10
C THR A 4 -6.44 -26.99 -13.05
N SER A 5 -6.91 -27.74 -14.05
CA SER A 5 -7.96 -27.22 -14.94
C SER A 5 -9.20 -26.87 -14.13
N THR A 6 -9.92 -25.85 -14.56
CA THR A 6 -11.18 -25.41 -13.94
C THR A 6 -12.17 -26.57 -13.79
N ASP A 7 -12.23 -27.46 -14.78
CA ASP A 7 -13.11 -28.64 -14.76
C ASP A 7 -12.69 -29.69 -13.72
N ASN A 8 -11.38 -29.93 -13.58
CA ASN A 8 -10.90 -30.83 -12.53
C ASN A 8 -11.18 -30.25 -11.13
N PHE A 9 -11.08 -28.93 -10.96
CA PHE A 9 -11.43 -28.26 -9.72
C PHE A 9 -12.93 -28.38 -9.41
N ARG A 10 -13.80 -28.18 -10.41
CA ARG A 10 -15.26 -28.37 -10.26
C ARG A 10 -15.61 -29.78 -9.81
N LYS A 11 -15.03 -30.81 -10.46
CA LYS A 11 -15.22 -32.21 -10.06
C LYS A 11 -14.78 -32.44 -8.60
N LYS A 12 -13.64 -31.87 -8.20
CA LYS A 12 -13.16 -31.96 -6.81
C LYS A 12 -14.16 -31.35 -5.83
N ILE A 13 -14.73 -30.19 -6.13
CA ILE A 13 -15.77 -29.57 -5.29
C ILE A 13 -17.03 -30.44 -5.22
N GLN A 14 -17.46 -31.05 -6.33
CA GLN A 14 -18.59 -31.98 -6.33
C GLN A 14 -18.34 -33.20 -5.41
N PHE A 15 -17.15 -33.79 -5.46
CA PHE A 15 -16.79 -34.89 -4.55
C PHE A 15 -16.78 -34.46 -3.07
N ILE A 16 -16.29 -33.26 -2.77
CA ILE A 16 -16.33 -32.70 -1.41
C ILE A 16 -17.78 -32.51 -0.95
N GLN A 17 -18.63 -31.93 -1.79
CA GLN A 17 -20.05 -31.72 -1.50
C GLN A 17 -20.76 -33.05 -1.23
N GLN A 18 -20.54 -34.06 -2.07
CA GLN A 18 -21.09 -35.41 -1.88
C GLN A 18 -20.64 -36.03 -0.55
N LYS A 19 -19.37 -35.84 -0.18
CA LYS A 19 -18.85 -36.40 1.07
C LYS A 19 -19.36 -35.69 2.32
N LEU A 20 -19.50 -34.36 2.27
CA LEU A 20 -20.05 -33.57 3.36
C LEU A 20 -21.57 -33.72 3.48
N ASN A 21 -22.24 -34.11 2.39
CA ASN A 21 -23.68 -34.34 2.30
C ASN A 21 -24.53 -33.15 2.80
N VAL A 22 -24.10 -31.94 2.44
CA VAL A 22 -24.84 -30.70 2.70
C VAL A 22 -24.88 -29.85 1.43
N PRO A 23 -25.92 -29.04 1.20
CA PRO A 23 -25.93 -28.05 0.12
C PRO A 23 -24.80 -27.03 0.31
N LEU A 24 -24.06 -26.74 -0.76
CA LEU A 24 -22.94 -25.79 -0.74
C LEU A 24 -23.05 -24.81 -1.90
N GLN A 25 -22.75 -23.54 -1.62
CA GLN A 25 -22.49 -22.52 -2.63
C GLN A 25 -21.02 -22.11 -2.56
N VAL A 26 -20.31 -22.17 -3.69
CA VAL A 26 -18.84 -22.06 -3.71
C VAL A 26 -18.39 -20.93 -4.62
N PHE A 27 -17.59 -20.02 -4.07
CA PHE A 27 -16.95 -18.92 -4.79
C PHE A 27 -15.44 -19.17 -4.91
N VAL A 28 -14.90 -19.05 -6.12
CA VAL A 28 -13.50 -19.39 -6.41
C VAL A 28 -12.81 -18.19 -7.05
N ALA A 29 -11.83 -17.62 -6.34
CA ALA A 29 -10.96 -16.59 -6.88
C ALA A 29 -9.82 -17.23 -7.69
N ILE A 30 -9.90 -17.13 -9.01
CA ILE A 30 -8.94 -17.74 -9.96
C ILE A 30 -7.76 -16.84 -10.31
N HIS A 31 -7.85 -15.55 -10.00
CA HIS A 31 -6.81 -14.54 -10.24
C HIS A 31 -6.56 -13.70 -8.97
N SER A 32 -5.50 -12.90 -8.99
CA SER A 32 -5.29 -11.83 -8.03
C SER A 32 -6.37 -10.74 -8.17
N GLY A 33 -6.39 -9.81 -7.20
CA GLY A 33 -7.31 -8.68 -7.20
C GLY A 33 -8.49 -8.85 -6.24
N ARG A 34 -9.60 -8.15 -6.53
CA ARG A 34 -10.66 -7.87 -5.54
C ARG A 34 -11.40 -9.09 -4.99
N TYR A 35 -11.35 -10.22 -5.69
CA TYR A 35 -11.96 -11.47 -5.25
C TYR A 35 -11.01 -12.36 -4.43
N ARG A 36 -9.70 -12.09 -4.47
CA ARG A 36 -8.71 -12.84 -3.69
C ARG A 36 -8.69 -12.31 -2.27
N LYS A 37 -8.89 -13.21 -1.30
CA LYS A 37 -8.74 -12.90 0.13
C LYS A 37 -7.37 -12.27 0.41
N PRO A 38 -7.28 -11.25 1.28
CA PRO A 38 -8.33 -10.80 2.20
C PRO A 38 -9.38 -9.83 1.65
N CYS A 39 -9.32 -9.47 0.36
CA CYS A 39 -10.33 -8.60 -0.26
C CYS A 39 -11.73 -9.23 -0.19
N ILE A 40 -12.76 -8.39 -0.08
CA ILE A 40 -14.14 -8.83 0.20
C ILE A 40 -14.99 -9.09 -1.04
N GLY A 41 -14.42 -9.06 -2.25
CA GLY A 41 -15.19 -9.12 -3.49
C GLY A 41 -16.05 -10.37 -3.64
N SER A 42 -15.60 -11.52 -3.12
CA SER A 42 -16.41 -12.76 -3.14
C SER A 42 -17.65 -12.66 -2.24
N TRP A 43 -17.54 -11.98 -1.09
CA TRP A 43 -18.68 -11.71 -0.22
C TRP A 43 -19.64 -10.71 -0.85
N GLN A 44 -19.11 -9.63 -1.46
CA GLN A 44 -19.94 -8.67 -2.19
C GLN A 44 -20.71 -9.35 -3.32
N LEU A 45 -20.08 -10.29 -4.03
CA LEU A 45 -20.72 -11.07 -5.09
C LEU A 45 -21.84 -11.96 -4.53
N LEU A 46 -21.60 -12.67 -3.43
CA LEU A 46 -22.62 -13.42 -2.70
C LEU A 46 -23.83 -12.53 -2.38
N GLN A 47 -23.59 -11.42 -1.69
CA GLN A 47 -24.66 -10.54 -1.20
C GLN A 47 -25.45 -9.86 -2.33
N SER A 48 -24.78 -9.43 -3.39
CA SER A 48 -25.40 -8.64 -4.47
C SER A 48 -26.07 -9.49 -5.55
N LYS A 49 -25.58 -10.71 -5.82
CA LYS A 49 -26.05 -11.50 -6.97
C LYS A 49 -26.53 -12.91 -6.64
N TYR A 50 -26.09 -13.49 -5.53
CA TYR A 50 -26.23 -14.94 -5.30
C TYR A 50 -26.86 -15.29 -3.95
N ASN A 51 -27.58 -14.34 -3.35
CA ASN A 51 -28.33 -14.53 -2.10
C ASN A 51 -29.78 -14.06 -2.23
N ASP A 52 -30.35 -14.09 -3.43
CA ASP A 52 -31.77 -13.79 -3.74
C ASP A 52 -32.29 -12.44 -3.19
N GLY A 53 -31.41 -11.44 -3.09
CA GLY A 53 -31.73 -10.13 -2.50
C GLY A 53 -31.93 -10.15 -0.98
N ILE A 54 -31.77 -11.30 -0.32
CA ILE A 54 -31.86 -11.43 1.13
C ILE A 54 -30.62 -10.81 1.76
N LYS A 55 -30.81 -9.91 2.72
CA LYS A 55 -29.69 -9.28 3.45
C LYS A 55 -29.08 -10.28 4.44
N ILE A 56 -27.76 -10.40 4.40
CA ILE A 56 -27.01 -11.27 5.32
C ILE A 56 -26.78 -10.55 6.65
N ASP A 57 -27.26 -11.14 7.75
CA ASP A 57 -26.97 -10.67 9.11
C ASP A 57 -25.56 -11.11 9.53
N LYS A 58 -24.60 -10.19 9.42
CA LYS A 58 -23.20 -10.44 9.79
C LYS A 58 -23.01 -10.79 11.27
N SER A 59 -23.89 -10.33 12.17
CA SER A 59 -23.78 -10.61 13.61
C SER A 59 -24.08 -12.07 13.96
N LYS A 60 -24.91 -12.71 13.13
CA LYS A 60 -25.28 -14.14 13.16
C LYS A 60 -24.45 -14.99 12.21
N SER A 61 -23.57 -14.36 11.43
CA SER A 61 -22.65 -15.04 10.52
C SER A 61 -21.25 -15.14 11.12
N PHE A 62 -20.46 -16.06 10.60
CA PHE A 62 -19.07 -16.23 10.98
C PHE A 62 -18.26 -16.78 9.79
N TYR A 63 -16.94 -16.66 9.86
CA TYR A 63 -16.02 -17.22 8.87
C TYR A 63 -15.04 -18.19 9.56
N VAL A 64 -14.80 -19.34 8.95
CA VAL A 64 -13.86 -20.35 9.44
C VAL A 64 -12.78 -20.59 8.40
N GLY A 65 -11.51 -20.50 8.80
CA GLY A 65 -10.38 -20.69 7.87
C GLY A 65 -9.05 -20.91 8.59
N ASP A 66 -8.12 -21.58 7.91
CA ASP A 66 -6.81 -21.95 8.46
C ASP A 66 -5.74 -20.88 8.24
N ALA A 67 -5.91 -19.98 7.26
CA ALA A 67 -5.01 -18.86 7.03
C ALA A 67 -5.23 -17.76 8.08
N ALA A 68 -4.81 -18.05 9.31
CA ALA A 68 -5.19 -17.32 10.51
C ALA A 68 -4.01 -16.56 11.15
N GLY A 69 -2.85 -16.49 10.50
CA GLY A 69 -1.69 -15.75 10.99
C GLY A 69 -1.08 -16.33 12.26
N ARG A 70 -1.25 -17.63 12.53
CA ARG A 70 -0.69 -18.27 13.73
C ARG A 70 0.85 -18.43 13.59
N PRO A 71 1.65 -18.09 14.62
CA PRO A 71 3.10 -18.15 14.57
C PRO A 71 3.62 -19.60 14.67
N ASP A 72 4.93 -19.80 14.50
CA ASP A 72 5.51 -21.13 14.68
C ASP A 72 5.29 -21.63 16.11
N LYS A 73 5.00 -22.93 16.27
CA LYS A 73 4.73 -23.55 17.57
C LYS A 73 3.52 -22.98 18.32
N TRP A 74 2.55 -22.39 17.63
CA TRP A 74 1.24 -22.03 18.22
C TRP A 74 0.52 -23.22 18.85
N ARG A 75 0.91 -24.45 18.46
CA ARG A 75 0.58 -25.73 19.10
C ARG A 75 1.76 -26.69 18.95
N THR A 76 1.83 -27.73 19.79
CA THR A 76 2.82 -28.81 19.68
C THR A 76 2.93 -29.32 18.24
N LYS A 77 4.14 -29.26 17.66
CA LYS A 77 4.47 -29.64 16.27
C LYS A 77 3.76 -28.82 15.17
N ALA A 78 3.06 -27.75 15.51
CA ALA A 78 2.42 -26.89 14.52
C ALA A 78 3.44 -25.90 13.93
N LYS A 79 3.39 -25.77 12.60
CA LYS A 79 4.13 -24.75 11.88
C LYS A 79 3.33 -23.45 11.85
N LYS A 80 4.02 -22.34 11.61
CA LYS A 80 3.35 -21.06 11.31
C LYS A 80 2.40 -21.19 10.12
N ASP A 81 1.29 -20.46 10.17
CA ASP A 81 0.38 -20.37 9.05
C ASP A 81 1.08 -19.73 7.84
N HIS A 82 0.68 -20.17 6.64
CA HIS A 82 1.27 -19.67 5.41
C HIS A 82 0.88 -18.20 5.13
N SER A 83 -0.26 -17.73 5.66
CA SER A 83 -0.81 -16.38 5.53
C SER A 83 -1.85 -16.10 6.63
N SER A 84 -2.39 -14.88 6.64
CA SER A 84 -3.48 -14.44 7.51
C SER A 84 -4.77 -14.10 6.71
N ALA A 85 -4.85 -14.54 5.45
CA ALA A 85 -5.89 -14.15 4.50
C ALA A 85 -7.32 -14.40 4.99
N ASP A 86 -7.58 -15.51 5.71
CA ASP A 86 -8.92 -15.88 6.18
C ASP A 86 -9.36 -14.99 7.34
N ARG A 87 -8.44 -14.77 8.29
CA ARG A 87 -8.68 -13.87 9.42
C ARG A 87 -8.91 -12.45 8.93
N LEU A 88 -8.04 -11.96 8.04
CA LEU A 88 -8.12 -10.60 7.51
C LEU A 88 -9.37 -10.40 6.63
N PHE A 89 -9.81 -11.41 5.89
CA PHE A 89 -11.09 -11.39 5.18
C PHE A 89 -12.27 -11.19 6.15
N ALA A 90 -12.29 -11.94 7.25
CA ALA A 90 -13.31 -11.78 8.29
C ALA A 90 -13.23 -10.40 8.97
N VAL A 91 -12.03 -9.89 9.26
CA VAL A 91 -11.81 -8.55 9.83
C VAL A 91 -12.31 -7.45 8.90
N ASN A 92 -12.02 -7.54 7.60
CA ASN A 92 -12.54 -6.58 6.61
C ASN A 92 -14.07 -6.55 6.58
N LEU A 93 -14.70 -7.71 6.73
CA LEU A 93 -16.16 -7.83 6.73
C LEU A 93 -16.82 -7.48 8.06
N GLY A 94 -16.08 -7.49 9.17
CA GLY A 94 -16.62 -7.40 10.53
C GLY A 94 -17.31 -8.69 10.99
N LEU A 95 -16.85 -9.86 10.52
CA LEU A 95 -17.38 -11.17 10.89
C LEU A 95 -16.66 -11.76 12.11
N LYS A 96 -17.38 -12.56 12.90
CA LYS A 96 -16.75 -13.46 13.87
C LYS A 96 -15.87 -14.46 13.10
N PHE A 97 -14.65 -14.67 13.57
CA PHE A 97 -13.67 -15.56 12.93
C PHE A 97 -13.26 -16.68 13.88
N TYR A 98 -13.15 -17.89 13.33
CA TYR A 98 -12.60 -19.06 14.01
C TYR A 98 -11.61 -19.80 13.11
N THR A 99 -10.64 -20.48 13.71
CA THR A 99 -9.89 -21.52 13.01
C THR A 99 -10.67 -22.84 12.98
N PRO A 100 -10.35 -23.80 12.09
CA PRO A 100 -10.99 -25.11 12.09
C PRO A 100 -10.85 -25.83 13.44
N GLU A 101 -9.70 -25.70 14.08
CA GLU A 101 -9.43 -26.25 15.41
C GLU A 101 -10.32 -25.64 16.49
N GLU A 102 -10.50 -24.33 16.47
CA GLU A 102 -11.38 -23.63 17.42
C GLU A 102 -12.84 -24.03 17.21
N TYR A 103 -13.31 -24.03 15.96
CA TYR A 103 -14.72 -24.21 15.65
C TYR A 103 -15.20 -25.66 15.73
N PHE A 104 -14.46 -26.59 15.11
CA PHE A 104 -14.90 -27.98 14.99
C PHE A 104 -14.39 -28.89 16.10
N LEU A 105 -13.25 -28.55 16.72
CA LEU A 105 -12.63 -29.37 17.77
C LEU A 105 -12.78 -28.77 19.17
N GLY A 106 -13.38 -27.58 19.29
CA GLY A 106 -13.56 -26.90 20.57
C GLY A 106 -12.26 -26.51 21.26
N LEU A 107 -11.16 -26.39 20.50
CA LEU A 107 -9.87 -25.99 21.07
C LEU A 107 -9.87 -24.51 21.46
N SER A 108 -9.04 -24.17 22.44
CA SER A 108 -8.83 -22.78 22.84
C SER A 108 -8.29 -21.95 21.68
N LYS A 109 -8.67 -20.66 21.65
CA LYS A 109 -8.21 -19.71 20.64
C LYS A 109 -6.68 -19.68 20.55
N ALA A 110 -6.15 -19.89 19.36
CA ALA A 110 -4.72 -19.84 19.13
C ALA A 110 -4.20 -18.39 19.16
N ILE A 111 -2.94 -18.21 19.55
CA ILE A 111 -2.25 -16.93 19.35
C ILE A 111 -2.06 -16.67 17.85
N TYR A 112 -2.07 -15.39 17.46
CA TYR A 112 -1.88 -14.97 16.08
C TYR A 112 -1.28 -13.57 16.02
N ASP A 113 -0.60 -13.28 14.93
CA ASP A 113 -0.05 -11.96 14.63
C ASP A 113 -0.95 -11.23 13.63
N MET A 114 -1.17 -9.93 13.85
CA MET A 114 -1.80 -9.04 12.87
C MET A 114 -0.71 -8.37 12.01
N PRO A 115 -1.00 -8.00 10.75
CA PRO A 115 -0.07 -7.22 9.94
C PRO A 115 0.34 -5.93 10.64
N LYS A 116 1.60 -5.52 10.46
CA LYS A 116 2.15 -4.30 11.07
C LYS A 116 1.46 -3.02 10.60
N PHE A 117 0.94 -3.04 9.37
CA PHE A 117 0.19 -1.92 8.80
C PHE A 117 -1.30 -2.21 8.88
N GLU A 118 -2.04 -1.31 9.52
CA GLU A 118 -3.50 -1.33 9.59
C GLU A 118 -4.05 -0.21 8.70
N PRO A 119 -4.65 -0.52 7.53
CA PRO A 119 -5.13 0.51 6.60
C PRO A 119 -6.10 1.51 7.24
N LYS A 120 -6.99 1.03 8.13
CA LYS A 120 -7.98 1.86 8.81
C LYS A 120 -7.37 2.88 9.78
N SER A 121 -6.15 2.65 10.29
CA SER A 121 -5.48 3.58 11.19
C SER A 121 -5.11 4.90 10.51
N LEU A 122 -5.06 4.95 9.18
CA LEU A 122 -4.80 6.19 8.45
C LEU A 122 -5.91 7.24 8.66
N ARG A 123 -7.13 6.82 9.03
CA ARG A 123 -8.25 7.74 9.34
C ARG A 123 -7.99 8.60 10.57
N SER A 124 -7.08 8.22 11.46
CA SER A 124 -6.72 9.01 12.64
C SER A 124 -5.59 10.01 12.40
N ILE A 125 -4.97 10.02 11.22
CA ILE A 125 -3.91 10.96 10.89
C ILE A 125 -4.53 12.34 10.62
N GLN A 126 -4.30 13.29 11.51
CA GLN A 126 -4.88 14.63 11.41
C GLN A 126 -4.00 15.59 10.60
N SER A 127 -2.68 15.54 10.78
CA SER A 127 -1.76 16.44 10.07
C SER A 127 -1.22 15.82 8.78
N LEU A 128 -1.23 16.60 7.69
CA LEU A 128 -0.61 16.23 6.43
C LEU A 128 0.93 16.32 6.51
N LEU A 129 1.44 17.31 7.24
CA LEU A 129 2.88 17.59 7.39
C LEU A 129 3.30 17.54 8.86
N GLU A 130 4.52 17.08 9.11
CA GLU A 130 5.14 17.07 10.43
C GLU A 130 6.54 17.73 10.37
N PRO A 131 6.81 18.75 11.20
CA PRO A 131 5.90 19.34 12.20
C PRO A 131 4.67 20.01 11.56
N SER A 132 3.55 20.08 12.27
CA SER A 132 2.30 20.66 11.76
C SER A 132 2.40 22.15 11.40
N THR A 133 3.46 22.83 11.84
CA THR A 133 3.79 24.21 11.50
C THR A 133 4.53 24.35 10.16
N ALA A 134 4.98 23.25 9.55
CA ALA A 134 5.67 23.28 8.27
C ALA A 134 4.73 23.77 7.17
N THR A 135 5.24 24.63 6.28
CA THR A 135 4.46 25.14 5.15
C THR A 135 4.62 24.24 3.93
N MET A 136 3.57 24.11 3.13
CA MET A 136 3.61 23.32 1.89
C MET A 136 4.59 23.92 0.88
N THR A 137 4.61 25.24 0.76
CA THR A 137 5.45 26.01 -0.17
C THR A 137 6.03 27.23 0.53
N LEU A 138 7.12 27.77 0.00
CA LEU A 138 7.66 29.08 0.37
C LEU A 138 7.29 30.15 -0.68
N ASP A 139 7.24 31.41 -0.24
CA ASP A 139 7.04 32.58 -1.12
C ASP A 139 8.29 32.90 -1.96
N LYS A 140 9.45 32.42 -1.52
CA LYS A 140 10.73 32.56 -2.22
C LYS A 140 10.98 31.34 -3.09
N THR A 141 11.76 31.52 -4.15
CA THR A 141 12.25 30.41 -4.98
C THR A 141 12.97 29.39 -4.10
N GLU A 142 12.61 28.12 -4.25
CA GLU A 142 13.18 27.02 -3.48
C GLU A 142 13.29 25.72 -4.31
N VAL A 143 14.04 24.76 -3.77
CA VAL A 143 14.11 23.38 -4.27
C VAL A 143 13.52 22.45 -3.22
N ILE A 144 12.47 21.73 -3.58
CA ILE A 144 11.90 20.64 -2.76
C ILE A 144 12.41 19.31 -3.27
N VAL A 145 13.06 18.53 -2.41
CA VAL A 145 13.52 17.17 -2.72
C VAL A 145 12.63 16.16 -2.03
N MET A 146 11.83 15.42 -2.80
CA MET A 146 11.03 14.32 -2.25
C MET A 146 11.93 13.15 -1.88
N CYS A 147 11.69 12.50 -0.74
CA CYS A 147 12.44 11.33 -0.28
C CYS A 147 11.46 10.24 0.19
N GLY A 148 11.60 9.03 -0.36
CA GLY A 148 10.74 7.91 0.04
C GLY A 148 10.75 6.77 -0.96
N LEU A 149 10.31 5.60 -0.49
CA LEU A 149 10.30 4.37 -1.28
C LEU A 149 9.46 4.50 -2.57
N PRO A 150 9.78 3.76 -3.64
CA PRO A 150 8.85 3.57 -4.76
C PRO A 150 7.46 3.19 -4.25
N ALA A 151 6.38 3.66 -4.88
CA ALA A 151 4.99 3.45 -4.43
C ALA A 151 4.60 4.05 -3.06
N SER A 152 5.44 4.88 -2.44
CA SER A 152 5.08 5.57 -1.18
C SER A 152 4.08 6.73 -1.35
N GLY A 153 3.67 7.07 -2.58
CA GLY A 153 2.71 8.16 -2.85
C GLY A 153 3.31 9.53 -3.16
N LYS A 154 4.64 9.65 -3.31
CA LYS A 154 5.33 10.92 -3.63
C LYS A 154 4.72 11.66 -4.81
N SER A 155 4.63 11.00 -5.98
CA SER A 155 4.11 11.62 -7.20
C SER A 155 2.67 12.09 -7.07
N TRP A 156 1.85 11.35 -6.32
CA TRP A 156 0.49 11.78 -6.01
C TRP A 156 0.50 13.03 -5.13
N PHE A 157 1.30 13.04 -4.06
CA PHE A 157 1.45 14.19 -3.18
C PHE A 157 1.94 15.43 -3.95
N VAL A 158 2.99 15.29 -4.75
CA VAL A 158 3.56 16.38 -5.55
C VAL A 158 2.54 16.93 -6.55
N LYS A 159 1.89 16.06 -7.32
CA LYS A 159 0.87 16.48 -8.30
C LYS A 159 -0.34 17.15 -7.63
N LYS A 160 -0.72 16.69 -6.44
CA LYS A 160 -1.89 17.21 -5.72
C LYS A 160 -1.62 18.52 -5.00
N TYR A 161 -0.46 18.65 -4.34
CA TYR A 161 -0.21 19.74 -3.39
C TYR A 161 0.87 20.72 -3.86
N ILE A 162 1.84 20.30 -4.66
CA ILE A 162 2.98 21.14 -5.05
C ILE A 162 2.81 21.72 -6.45
N VAL A 163 2.47 20.90 -7.45
CA VAL A 163 2.28 21.33 -8.85
C VAL A 163 1.25 22.46 -9.01
N PRO A 164 0.11 22.51 -8.28
CA PRO A 164 -0.83 23.63 -8.38
C PRO A 164 -0.21 24.99 -8.01
N HIS A 165 0.88 25.00 -7.24
CA HIS A 165 1.63 26.20 -6.88
C HIS A 165 2.70 26.57 -7.94
N LYS A 166 2.62 25.99 -9.14
CA LYS A 166 3.47 26.30 -10.31
C LYS A 166 4.96 25.95 -10.16
N TYR A 167 5.26 24.98 -9.31
CA TYR A 167 6.61 24.41 -9.20
C TYR A 167 6.94 23.67 -10.50
N GLU A 168 8.18 23.80 -10.97
CA GLU A 168 8.69 22.94 -12.03
C GLU A 168 8.76 21.50 -11.50
N TYR A 169 8.04 20.60 -12.17
CA TYR A 169 7.98 19.19 -11.80
C TYR A 169 9.08 18.40 -12.51
N VAL A 170 10.05 17.92 -11.74
CA VAL A 170 11.17 17.13 -12.26
C VAL A 170 11.05 15.70 -11.77
N ASN A 171 10.80 14.76 -12.69
CA ASN A 171 10.71 13.34 -12.40
C ASN A 171 11.63 12.55 -13.35
N ARG A 172 12.52 11.72 -12.78
CA ARG A 172 13.48 10.93 -13.54
C ARG A 172 12.84 9.88 -14.42
N ASP A 173 11.68 9.34 -14.05
CA ASP A 173 11.00 8.33 -14.86
C ASP A 173 10.50 8.95 -16.18
N GLU A 174 10.20 10.25 -16.21
CA GLU A 174 9.81 11.00 -17.41
C GLU A 174 11.04 11.51 -18.20
N VAL A 175 12.09 11.89 -17.49
CA VAL A 175 13.25 12.61 -18.05
C VAL A 175 14.44 11.67 -18.40
N GLY A 176 14.47 10.48 -17.81
CA GLY A 176 15.44 9.39 -18.02
C GLY A 176 16.65 9.41 -17.09
N THR A 177 17.51 10.42 -17.20
CA THR A 177 18.81 10.46 -16.46
C THR A 177 18.83 11.52 -15.36
N TRP A 178 19.64 11.28 -14.32
CA TRP A 178 19.76 12.23 -13.22
C TRP A 178 20.39 13.56 -13.66
N GLN A 179 21.31 13.53 -14.63
CA GLN A 179 21.95 14.73 -15.19
C GLN A 179 20.91 15.63 -15.88
N LYS A 180 19.97 15.03 -16.61
CA LYS A 180 18.87 15.78 -17.23
C LYS A 180 17.93 16.38 -16.17
N CYS A 181 17.69 15.66 -15.07
CA CYS A 181 16.91 16.20 -13.94
C CYS A 181 17.59 17.43 -13.33
N VAL A 182 18.91 17.36 -13.10
CA VAL A 182 19.72 18.49 -12.61
C VAL A 182 19.62 19.67 -13.57
N LYS A 183 19.83 19.44 -14.87
CA LYS A 183 19.73 20.50 -15.88
C LYS A 183 18.34 21.16 -15.94
N MET A 184 17.27 20.38 -15.80
CA MET A 184 15.91 20.94 -15.72
C MET A 184 15.72 21.81 -14.49
N ALA A 185 16.21 21.37 -13.33
CA ALA A 185 16.17 22.17 -12.11
C ALA A 185 16.93 23.50 -12.28
N GLU A 186 18.15 23.47 -12.82
CA GLU A 186 18.94 24.67 -13.11
C GLU A 186 18.23 25.63 -14.08
N LEU A 187 17.59 25.10 -15.13
CA LEU A 187 16.84 25.92 -16.10
C LEU A 187 15.63 26.61 -15.46
N ALA A 188 14.92 25.94 -14.55
CA ALA A 188 13.80 26.53 -13.82
C ALA A 188 14.27 27.58 -12.80
N LEU A 189 15.33 27.30 -12.06
CA LEU A 189 15.91 28.25 -11.10
C LEU A 189 16.46 29.51 -11.78
N ASN A 190 17.05 29.39 -12.97
CA ASN A 190 17.43 30.55 -13.80
C ASN A 190 16.23 31.46 -14.13
N LYS A 191 15.04 30.87 -14.28
CA LYS A 191 13.77 31.60 -14.48
C LYS A 191 13.12 32.05 -13.17
N LYS A 192 13.80 31.89 -12.03
CA LYS A 192 13.30 32.16 -10.66
C LYS A 192 12.06 31.33 -10.29
N GLN A 193 11.88 30.18 -10.92
CA GLN A 193 10.78 29.25 -10.64
C GLN A 193 11.22 28.18 -9.65
N SER A 194 10.42 27.95 -8.60
CA SER A 194 10.69 26.88 -7.64
C SER A 194 10.59 25.50 -8.30
N VAL A 195 11.34 24.53 -7.78
CA VAL A 195 11.45 23.20 -8.39
C VAL A 195 11.11 22.12 -7.37
N VAL A 196 10.38 21.09 -7.79
CA VAL A 196 10.16 19.88 -7.01
C VAL A 196 10.76 18.67 -7.72
N ILE A 197 11.62 17.95 -7.00
CA ILE A 197 12.30 16.75 -7.47
C ILE A 197 11.52 15.52 -6.96
N ASP A 198 10.67 14.96 -7.82
CA ASP A 198 9.89 13.75 -7.53
C ASP A 198 10.65 12.49 -7.94
N ASN A 199 11.76 12.23 -7.26
CA ASN A 199 12.53 11.00 -7.36
C ASN A 199 12.48 10.23 -6.03
N THR A 200 13.06 9.03 -5.99
CA THR A 200 13.14 8.25 -4.74
C THR A 200 14.13 8.83 -3.74
N ASN A 201 15.25 9.38 -4.22
CA ASN A 201 16.28 10.09 -3.45
C ASN A 201 16.66 9.38 -2.13
N LEU A 202 16.97 8.08 -2.25
CA LEU A 202 17.09 7.15 -1.13
C LEU A 202 18.37 7.36 -0.32
N ASP A 203 19.47 7.70 -0.98
CA ASP A 203 20.80 7.89 -0.39
C ASP A 203 21.25 9.36 -0.40
N LYS A 204 22.28 9.64 0.41
CA LYS A 204 22.85 10.98 0.56
C LYS A 204 23.42 11.52 -0.76
N GLU A 205 24.12 10.68 -1.52
CA GLU A 205 24.73 11.08 -2.79
C GLU A 205 23.70 11.59 -3.80
N SER A 206 22.57 10.89 -3.91
CA SER A 206 21.48 11.27 -4.82
C SER A 206 20.85 12.61 -4.42
N ARG A 207 20.69 12.86 -3.11
CA ARG A 207 20.16 14.12 -2.58
C ARG A 207 21.13 15.28 -2.74
N GLN A 208 22.42 15.02 -2.51
CA GLN A 208 23.49 16.01 -2.57
C GLN A 208 23.50 16.77 -3.91
N ARG A 209 23.25 16.07 -5.01
CA ARG A 209 23.16 16.67 -6.36
C ARG A 209 22.18 17.84 -6.46
N TYR A 210 21.06 17.77 -5.74
CA TYR A 210 20.04 18.82 -5.76
C TYR A 210 20.29 19.90 -4.70
N ILE A 211 20.94 19.54 -3.59
CA ILE A 211 21.40 20.49 -2.58
C ILE A 211 22.48 21.40 -3.18
N GLU A 212 23.42 20.86 -3.95
CA GLU A 212 24.45 21.62 -4.66
C GLU A 212 23.87 22.59 -5.68
N VAL A 213 22.82 22.17 -6.41
CA VAL A 213 22.07 23.04 -7.32
C VAL A 213 21.44 24.19 -6.53
N ALA A 214 20.73 23.91 -5.44
CA ALA A 214 20.11 24.95 -4.62
C ALA A 214 21.16 25.96 -4.08
N ASN A 215 22.30 25.46 -3.60
CA ASN A 215 23.42 26.28 -3.11
C ASN A 215 24.01 27.18 -4.20
N THR A 216 24.19 26.65 -5.41
CA THR A 216 24.72 27.41 -6.57
C THR A 216 23.82 28.59 -6.92
N PHE A 217 22.51 28.43 -6.78
CA PHE A 217 21.53 29.49 -7.03
C PHE A 217 21.19 30.34 -5.80
N GLY A 218 21.79 30.04 -4.63
CA GLY A 218 21.54 30.75 -3.39
C GLY A 218 20.09 30.65 -2.89
N VAL A 219 19.41 29.53 -3.18
CA VAL A 219 18.01 29.28 -2.77
C VAL A 219 17.91 28.21 -1.69
N SER A 220 16.81 28.23 -0.92
CA SER A 220 16.55 27.20 0.09
C SER A 220 16.34 25.82 -0.55
N CYS A 221 16.90 24.79 0.08
CA CYS A 221 16.61 23.39 -0.25
C CYS A 221 15.87 22.73 0.92
N ARG A 222 14.66 22.22 0.69
CA ARG A 222 13.88 21.48 1.71
C ARG A 222 13.72 20.01 1.30
N CYS A 223 13.69 19.12 2.27
CA CYS A 223 13.43 17.69 2.02
C CYS A 223 12.05 17.30 2.52
N PHE A 224 11.24 16.68 1.67
CA PHE A 224 9.91 16.18 2.02
C PHE A 224 9.96 14.65 2.07
N VAL A 225 9.86 14.08 3.27
CA VAL A 225 10.06 12.65 3.53
C VAL A 225 8.72 11.95 3.72
N MET A 226 8.42 10.96 2.90
CA MET A 226 7.17 10.20 3.03
C MET A 226 7.19 9.34 4.29
N ASN A 227 6.24 9.56 5.19
CA ASN A 227 6.03 8.79 6.42
C ASN A 227 5.23 7.52 6.13
N VAL A 228 5.85 6.59 5.42
CA VAL A 228 5.19 5.39 4.91
C VAL A 228 6.08 4.19 5.21
N SER A 229 5.55 3.20 5.92
CA SER A 229 6.28 1.95 6.17
C SER A 229 6.43 1.12 4.89
N ILE A 230 7.26 0.08 4.95
CA ILE A 230 7.41 -0.86 3.82
C ILE A 230 6.07 -1.56 3.55
N GLU A 231 5.37 -1.96 4.60
CA GLU A 231 4.08 -2.64 4.53
C GLU A 231 3.01 -1.71 3.91
N HIS A 232 2.97 -0.43 4.29
CA HIS A 232 2.09 0.56 3.68
C HIS A 232 2.48 0.83 2.22
N THR A 233 3.77 0.85 1.90
CA THR A 233 4.25 0.99 0.52
C THR A 233 3.79 -0.18 -0.36
N LYS A 234 3.88 -1.41 0.14
CA LYS A 234 3.37 -2.61 -0.54
C LYS A 234 1.85 -2.56 -0.72
N HIS A 235 1.13 -2.07 0.29
CA HIS A 235 -0.31 -1.86 0.22
C HIS A 235 -0.68 -0.88 -0.89
N ASN A 236 -0.03 0.29 -0.95
CA ASN A 236 -0.24 1.27 -2.01
C ASN A 236 0.02 0.68 -3.39
N ASN A 237 1.10 -0.09 -3.53
CA ASN A 237 1.46 -0.72 -4.79
C ASN A 237 0.39 -1.72 -5.25
N LEU A 238 -0.02 -2.64 -4.37
CA LEU A 238 -1.07 -3.61 -4.69
C LEU A 238 -2.41 -2.91 -4.99
N PHE A 239 -2.78 -1.90 -4.21
CA PHE A 239 -3.98 -1.12 -4.46
C PHE A 239 -3.99 -0.51 -5.86
N ARG A 240 -2.90 0.15 -6.27
CA ARG A 240 -2.76 0.74 -7.61
C ARG A 240 -2.83 -0.29 -8.73
N GLN A 241 -2.23 -1.47 -8.54
CA GLN A 241 -2.36 -2.59 -9.48
C GLN A 241 -3.81 -3.07 -9.60
N MET A 242 -4.57 -3.07 -8.51
CA MET A 242 -5.97 -3.51 -8.50
C MET A 242 -6.93 -2.53 -9.16
N ILE A 243 -6.67 -1.23 -9.09
CA ILE A 243 -7.50 -0.19 -9.72
C ILE A 243 -7.04 0.21 -11.12
N GLY A 244 -5.88 -0.27 -11.57
CA GLY A 244 -5.41 -0.12 -12.95
C GLY A 244 -5.00 1.31 -13.34
N THR A 245 -4.56 2.13 -12.37
CA THR A 245 -4.32 3.56 -12.60
C THR A 245 -3.06 3.91 -13.40
N ASP A 246 -2.11 2.99 -13.61
CA ASP A 246 -0.89 3.26 -14.36
C ASP A 246 -0.27 2.00 -14.98
N ASP A 247 -0.11 1.97 -16.30
CA ASP A 247 0.65 0.91 -17.00
C ASP A 247 2.14 0.88 -16.58
N ALA A 248 2.72 2.05 -16.22
CA ALA A 248 4.10 2.19 -15.77
C ALA A 248 4.39 1.55 -14.39
N HIS A 249 3.36 1.27 -13.58
CA HIS A 249 3.53 0.66 -12.25
C HIS A 249 3.50 -0.86 -12.24
N LYS A 250 3.34 -1.50 -13.41
CA LYS A 250 3.43 -2.96 -13.55
C LYS A 250 4.79 -3.52 -13.11
N ASP A 251 5.84 -2.69 -13.13
CA ASP A 251 7.22 -3.11 -12.85
C ASP A 251 7.67 -2.92 -11.39
N VAL A 252 6.86 -2.24 -10.55
CA VAL A 252 7.17 -2.11 -9.12
C VAL A 252 6.76 -3.39 -8.42
N ASN A 253 7.71 -4.30 -8.25
CA ASN A 253 7.52 -5.54 -7.49
C ASN A 253 8.17 -5.45 -6.09
N ASP A 254 7.91 -6.47 -5.28
CA ASP A 254 8.43 -6.58 -3.93
C ASP A 254 9.98 -6.51 -3.85
N ILE A 255 10.68 -7.00 -4.86
CA ILE A 255 12.16 -6.96 -4.92
C ILE A 255 12.65 -5.52 -5.08
N VAL A 256 11.98 -4.73 -5.94
CA VAL A 256 12.30 -3.31 -6.14
C VAL A 256 12.10 -2.52 -4.86
N ILE A 257 10.98 -2.72 -4.16
CA ILE A 257 10.67 -2.04 -2.88
C ILE A 257 11.70 -2.44 -1.82
N MET A 258 12.02 -3.73 -1.67
CA MET A 258 12.99 -4.20 -0.69
C MET A 258 14.42 -3.72 -1.02
N GLY A 259 14.80 -3.70 -2.31
CA GLY A 259 16.09 -3.16 -2.75
C GLY A 259 16.20 -1.67 -2.48
N ALA A 260 15.12 -0.90 -2.69
CA ALA A 260 15.05 0.51 -2.35
C ALA A 260 15.20 0.73 -0.83
N GLN A 261 14.50 -0.06 -0.01
CA GLN A 261 14.60 0.04 1.45
C GLN A 261 16.04 -0.17 1.94
N LYS A 262 16.78 -1.14 1.39
CA LYS A 262 18.17 -1.40 1.81
C LYS A 262 19.10 -0.22 1.52
N ARG A 263 18.81 0.58 0.49
CA ARG A 263 19.58 1.78 0.13
C ARG A 263 19.12 3.04 0.86
N TYR A 264 17.93 3.00 1.47
CA TYR A 264 17.34 4.16 2.11
C TYR A 264 18.16 4.57 3.34
N VAL A 265 18.62 5.81 3.32
CA VAL A 265 19.27 6.49 4.44
C VAL A 265 18.41 7.70 4.79
N LYS A 266 17.91 7.73 6.03
CA LYS A 266 17.08 8.84 6.55
C LYS A 266 17.81 10.18 6.34
N PRO A 267 17.17 11.19 5.73
CA PRO A 267 17.81 12.48 5.50
C PRO A 267 18.07 13.22 6.82
N THR A 268 19.14 13.99 6.85
CA THR A 268 19.56 14.81 8.01
C THR A 268 19.85 16.24 7.60
N LEU A 269 19.68 17.20 8.52
CA LEU A 269 19.97 18.62 8.24
C LEU A 269 21.44 18.85 7.87
N ASP A 270 22.36 18.03 8.39
CA ASP A 270 23.79 18.05 8.05
C ASP A 270 24.10 17.83 6.56
N GLU A 271 23.14 17.34 5.77
CA GLU A 271 23.29 17.24 4.31
C GLU A 271 23.21 18.62 3.63
N GLY A 272 22.72 19.66 4.32
CA GLY A 272 22.54 21.01 3.77
C GLY A 272 21.07 21.38 3.48
N PHE A 273 20.11 20.61 3.99
CA PHE A 273 18.70 20.99 3.93
C PHE A 273 18.39 22.11 4.92
N SER A 274 17.65 23.11 4.47
CA SER A 274 17.11 24.18 5.31
C SER A 274 15.99 23.69 6.25
N GLU A 275 15.22 22.70 5.82
CA GLU A 275 14.15 22.07 6.59
C GLU A 275 13.94 20.63 6.09
N ILE A 276 13.57 19.73 7.01
CA ILE A 276 13.10 18.38 6.68
C ILE A 276 11.67 18.24 7.17
N VAL A 277 10.74 18.11 6.24
CA VAL A 277 9.31 17.98 6.49
C VAL A 277 8.91 16.53 6.29
N THR A 278 8.22 15.95 7.25
CA THR A 278 7.66 14.60 7.13
C THR A 278 6.25 14.70 6.55
N VAL A 279 5.95 13.91 5.53
CA VAL A 279 4.67 13.91 4.81
C VAL A 279 3.87 12.67 5.20
N ASN A 280 2.73 12.86 5.84
CA ASN A 280 1.82 11.77 6.17
C ASN A 280 0.90 11.47 4.99
N MET A 281 0.58 10.19 4.78
CA MET A 281 -0.33 9.79 3.71
C MET A 281 -1.79 9.96 4.14
N GLN A 282 -2.45 10.94 3.53
CA GLN A 282 -3.89 11.16 3.62
C GLN A 282 -4.50 10.95 2.22
N PRO A 283 -4.81 9.70 1.85
CA PRO A 283 -5.26 9.39 0.49
C PRO A 283 -6.66 9.99 0.25
N LEU A 284 -6.86 10.53 -0.95
CA LEU A 284 -8.16 11.03 -1.42
C LEU A 284 -8.64 10.17 -2.58
N PHE A 285 -9.93 9.85 -2.57
CA PHE A 285 -10.55 9.00 -3.57
C PHE A 285 -11.69 9.75 -4.25
N ASN A 286 -11.88 9.49 -5.54
CA ASN A 286 -12.99 10.05 -6.31
C ASN A 286 -14.27 9.20 -6.21
N ASP A 287 -14.17 8.00 -5.62
CA ASP A 287 -15.22 7.01 -5.55
C ASP A 287 -15.13 6.25 -4.21
N THR A 288 -16.30 6.04 -3.59
CA THR A 288 -16.48 5.31 -2.34
C THR A 288 -15.95 3.87 -2.45
N ASP A 289 -16.11 3.21 -3.61
CA ASP A 289 -15.62 1.83 -3.79
C ASP A 289 -14.08 1.75 -3.68
N MET A 290 -13.38 2.76 -4.20
CA MET A 290 -11.93 2.86 -4.10
C MET A 290 -11.50 3.15 -2.66
N GLU A 291 -12.21 4.04 -1.98
CA GLU A 291 -11.97 4.34 -0.57
C GLU A 291 -12.14 3.08 0.31
N GLU A 292 -13.27 2.39 0.16
CA GLU A 292 -13.57 1.18 0.91
C GLU A 292 -12.53 0.08 0.64
N LEU A 293 -12.09 -0.08 -0.61
CA LEU A 293 -11.04 -1.03 -0.95
C LEU A 293 -9.70 -0.65 -0.33
N TYR A 294 -9.33 0.63 -0.33
CA TYR A 294 -8.05 1.07 0.21
C TYR A 294 -7.95 0.85 1.72
N TYR A 295 -9.06 1.02 2.45
CA TYR A 295 -9.12 0.81 3.90
C TYR A 295 -9.33 -0.65 4.33
N GLN A 296 -9.34 -1.60 3.39
CA GLN A 296 -9.31 -3.03 3.68
C GLN A 296 -7.88 -3.53 3.80
N TYR A 297 -7.65 -4.57 4.60
CA TYR A 297 -6.50 -5.43 4.39
C TYR A 297 -6.60 -6.06 3.00
N ILE A 298 -5.62 -5.80 2.14
CA ILE A 298 -5.53 -6.42 0.80
C ILE A 298 -4.28 -7.31 0.65
N LEU A 299 -3.32 -7.18 1.57
CA LEU A 299 -2.17 -8.07 1.73
C LEU A 299 -2.49 -9.16 2.74
N ASP A 300 -2.02 -10.39 2.47
CA ASP A 300 -2.25 -11.56 3.33
C ASP A 300 -1.11 -11.83 4.32
N LYS A 301 -0.07 -10.98 4.35
CA LYS A 301 1.13 -11.06 5.18
C LYS A 301 1.67 -9.69 5.53
#